data_AF-A0A2N5CDE0-F1
#
_entry.id   AF-A0A2N5CDE0-F1
#
_cell.length_a   1.000
_cell.length_b   1.000
_cell.length_c   1.000
_cell.angle_alpha   90.00
_cell.angle_beta   90.00
_cell.angle_gamma   90.00
#
_symmetry.space_group_name_H-M   'P 1'
#
loop_
_entity.id
_entity.type
_entity.pdbx_description
1 polymer ?
#
loop_
_entity_poly.entity_id
_entity_poly.type
_entity_poly.pdbx_seq_one_letter_code
_entity_poly.pdbx_strand_id
1 'polypeptide(L)' 'MRNSQSSLRGLVEKWLSPSEASPVRVTRFGQLADHKGCFVYVESIPATRGLSMAFFRHGDGEWYVFPPSAR' A
#
# COMPACT_ATOMS: atom_id res chain seq x y z
N MET A 1 -4.93 -12.38 16.78
CA MET A 1 -3.87 -11.35 16.75
C MET A 1 -3.84 -10.80 15.32
N ARG A 2 -3.99 -9.49 15.10
CA ARG A 2 -3.79 -8.92 13.75
C ARG A 2 -2.31 -9.02 13.42
N ASN A 3 -1.95 -9.72 12.35
CA ASN A 3 -0.58 -9.75 11.89
C ASN A 3 -0.24 -8.39 11.27
N SER A 4 0.49 -7.56 12.02
CA SER A 4 0.88 -6.22 11.57
C SER A 4 1.66 -6.25 10.25
N GLN A 5 2.38 -7.35 9.96
CA GLN A 5 3.17 -7.50 8.73
C GLN A 5 2.32 -7.50 7.46
N SER A 6 1.07 -7.93 7.55
CA SER A 6 0.13 -8.04 6.43
C SER A 6 -0.84 -6.86 6.36
N SER A 7 -0.78 -5.95 7.34
CA SER A 7 -1.56 -4.71 7.33
C SER A 7 -0.94 -3.66 6.41
N LEU A 8 -1.77 -2.76 5.86
CA LEU A 8 -1.28 -1.63 5.05
C LEU A 8 -0.21 -0.82 5.78
N ARG A 9 -0.40 -0.52 7.08
CA ARG A 9 0.55 0.25 7.87
C ARG A 9 1.90 -0.47 7.99
N GLY A 10 1.90 -1.76 8.30
CA GLY A 10 3.14 -2.53 8.41
C GLY A 10 3.88 -2.67 7.09
N LEU A 11 3.16 -2.79 5.97
CA LEU A 11 3.79 -2.78 4.64
C LEU A 11 4.37 -1.40 4.29
N VAL A 12 3.66 -0.32 4.59
CA VAL A 12 4.16 1.05 4.40
C VAL A 12 5.43 1.27 5.24
N GLU A 13 5.45 0.85 6.51
CA GLU A 13 6.63 0.92 7.37
C GLU A 13 7.80 0.10 6.81
N LYS A 14 7.53 -1.13 6.35
CA LYS A 14 8.53 -2.04 5.79
C LYS A 14 9.19 -1.52 4.52
N TRP A 15 8.40 -0.95 3.61
CA TRP A 15 8.87 -0.62 2.27
C TRP A 15 9.23 0.85 2.08
N LEU A 16 8.50 1.76 2.72
CA LEU A 16 8.70 3.21 2.57
C LEU A 16 9.42 3.85 3.75
N SER A 17 9.54 3.14 4.88
CA SER A 17 10.18 3.60 6.12
C SER A 17 9.89 5.07 6.46
N PRO A 18 8.60 5.42 6.70
CA PRO A 18 8.21 6.80 6.96
C PRO A 18 8.97 7.39 8.16
N SER A 19 9.44 8.61 8.03
CA SER A 19 10.11 9.37 9.09
C SER A 19 9.72 10.84 9.04
N GLU A 20 10.10 11.64 10.04
CA GLU A 20 9.86 13.09 10.02
C GLU A 20 10.52 13.77 8.82
N ALA A 21 11.69 13.29 8.39
CA ALA A 21 12.42 13.81 7.23
C ALA A 21 11.86 13.32 5.88
N SER A 22 11.12 12.21 5.88
CA SER A 22 10.52 11.61 4.68
C SER A 22 9.12 11.07 5.02
N PRO A 23 8.12 11.94 5.20
CA PRO A 23 6.76 11.52 5.46
C PRO A 23 6.16 10.87 4.21
N VAL A 24 5.09 10.09 4.41
CA VAL A 24 4.35 9.44 3.32
C VAL A 24 2.92 9.94 3.24
N ARG A 25 2.33 9.93 2.04
CA ARG A 25 0.92 10.26 1.80
C ARG A 25 0.29 9.29 0.79
N VAL A 26 -1.02 9.09 0.91
CA VAL A 26 -1.80 8.41 -0.12
C VAL A 26 -2.10 9.41 -1.24
N THR A 27 -1.78 9.09 -2.49
CA THR A 27 -2.07 9.96 -3.64
C THR A 27 -3.14 9.41 -4.57
N ARG A 28 -3.41 8.10 -4.51
CA ARG A 28 -4.49 7.45 -5.24
C ARG A 28 -5.06 6.29 -4.44
N PHE A 29 -6.34 6.02 -4.58
CA PHE A 29 -6.95 4.79 -4.10
C PHE A 29 -8.15 4.44 -4.97
N GLY A 30 -8.58 3.18 -4.95
CA GLY A 30 -9.73 2.72 -5.72
C GLY A 30 -10.11 1.27 -5.43
N GLN A 31 -11.26 0.86 -5.95
CA GLN A 31 -11.66 -0.55 -5.96
C GLN A 31 -11.11 -1.24 -7.21
N LEU A 32 -10.80 -2.53 -7.08
CA LEU A 32 -10.48 -3.38 -8.21
C LEU A 32 -11.78 -3.92 -8.83
N ALA A 33 -11.74 -4.27 -10.12
CA ALA A 33 -12.88 -4.83 -10.83
C ALA A 33 -13.42 -6.11 -10.14
N ASP A 34 -14.70 -6.42 -10.39
CA ASP A 34 -15.40 -7.59 -9.85
C ASP A 34 -15.35 -7.73 -8.32
N HIS A 35 -15.22 -6.62 -7.59
CA HIS A 35 -15.08 -6.61 -6.13
C HIS A 35 -13.89 -7.45 -5.60
N LYS A 36 -12.85 -7.65 -6.43
CA LYS A 36 -11.65 -8.44 -6.08
C LYS A 36 -10.72 -7.77 -5.08
N GLY A 37 -11.12 -6.62 -4.54
CA GLY A 37 -10.38 -5.89 -3.52
C GLY A 37 -10.32 -4.38 -3.75
N CYS A 38 -9.33 -3.75 -3.15
CA CYS A 38 -9.02 -2.33 -3.35
C CYS A 38 -7.51 -2.12 -3.46
N PHE A 39 -7.11 -0.95 -3.93
CA PHE A 39 -5.71 -0.54 -3.95
C PHE A 39 -5.55 0.85 -3.38
N VAL A 40 -4.35 1.12 -2.87
CA VAL A 40 -3.89 2.46 -2.48
C VAL A 40 -2.50 2.68 -3.06
N TYR A 41 -2.21 3.90 -3.46
CA TYR A 41 -0.92 4.35 -3.92
C TYR A 41 -0.36 5.33 -2.92
N VAL A 42 0.84 5.06 -2.42
CA VAL A 42 1.49 5.81 -1.36
C VAL A 42 2.82 6.33 -1.89
N GLU A 43 3.09 7.60 -1.65
CA GLU A 43 4.31 8.29 -2.06
C GLU A 43 5.01 8.87 -0.84
N SER A 44 6.33 8.79 -0.79
CA SER A 44 7.14 9.57 0.15
C SER A 44 7.48 10.96 -0.40
N ILE A 45 7.65 11.90 0.51
CA ILE A 45 7.88 13.33 0.21
C ILE A 45 9.32 13.70 0.61
N PRO A 46 10.04 14.52 -0.19
CA PRO A 46 9.62 15.12 -1.46
C PRO A 46 9.68 14.12 -2.62
N ALA A 47 8.66 14.15 -3.50
CA ALA A 47 8.50 13.18 -4.59
C ALA A 47 9.70 13.10 -5.55
N THR A 48 10.50 14.17 -5.67
CA THR A 48 11.74 14.19 -6.47
C THR A 48 12.83 13.24 -5.98
N ARG A 49 12.77 12.80 -4.72
CA ARG A 49 13.66 11.79 -4.12
C ARG A 49 12.89 10.70 -3.38
N GLY A 50 11.56 10.70 -3.52
CA GLY A 50 10.66 9.84 -2.78
C GLY A 50 10.42 8.52 -3.48
N LEU A 51 10.10 7.49 -2.69
CA LEU A 51 9.65 6.19 -3.17
C LEU A 51 8.12 6.19 -3.27
N SER A 52 7.61 5.59 -4.34
CA SER A 52 6.17 5.48 -4.57
C SER A 52 5.79 4.02 -4.79
N MET A 53 4.74 3.55 -4.11
CA MET A 53 4.33 2.15 -4.14
C MET A 53 2.81 1.99 -4.12
N ALA A 54 2.35 0.99 -4.87
CA ALA A 54 0.97 0.52 -4.83
C ALA A 54 0.84 -0.66 -3.84
N PHE A 55 -0.20 -0.62 -3.03
CA PHE A 55 -0.60 -1.71 -2.15
C PHE A 55 -2.00 -2.16 -2.52
N PHE A 56 -2.23 -3.46 -2.51
CA PHE A 56 -3.47 -4.09 -2.95
C PHE A 56 -4.03 -4.91 -1.80
N ARG A 57 -5.28 -4.64 -1.44
CA ARG A 57 -6.03 -5.50 -0.52
C ARG A 57 -6.68 -6.60 -1.33
N HIS A 58 -6.40 -7.84 -1.00
CA HIS A 58 -6.98 -9.01 -1.68
C HIS A 58 -8.27 -9.44 -0.97
N GLY A 59 -8.97 -10.41 -1.57
CA GLY A 59 -10.24 -10.93 -1.03
C GLY A 59 -10.11 -11.66 0.32
N ASP A 60 -8.90 -12.06 0.71
CA ASP A 60 -8.58 -12.61 2.03
C ASP A 60 -8.55 -11.54 3.14
N GLY A 61 -8.64 -10.26 2.75
CA GLY A 61 -8.62 -9.12 3.65
C GLY A 61 -7.24 -8.58 3.99
N GLU A 62 -6.17 -9.24 3.54
CA GLU A 62 -4.77 -8.87 3.75
C GLU A 62 -4.26 -7.95 2.64
N TRP A 63 -3.15 -7.24 2.92
CA TRP A 63 -2.49 -6.36 1.96
C TRP A 63 -1.25 -6.99 1.35
N TYR A 64 -1.00 -6.63 0.08
CA TYR A 64 0.11 -7.11 -0.73
C TYR A 64 0.68 -5.99 -1.60
N VAL A 65 1.89 -6.17 -2.13
CA VAL A 65 2.55 -5.23 -3.07
C VAL A 65 2.37 -5.65 -4.54
N PHE A 66 1.53 -6.65 -4.80
CA PHE A 66 1.18 -7.13 -6.13
C PHE A 66 -0.35 -7.17 -6.29
N PRO A 67 -0.86 -6.92 -7.49
CA PRO A 67 -2.30 -7.00 -7.75
C PRO A 67 -2.79 -8.44 -7.53
N PRO A 68 -4.05 -8.65 -7.12
CA PRO A 68 -4.63 -9.98 -7.07
C PRO A 68 -4.62 -10.58 -8.48
N SER A 69 -4.34 -11.88 -8.57
CA SER A 69 -4.31 -12.59 -9.85
C SER A 69 -5.65 -12.42 -10.57
N ALA A 70 -5.61 -11.90 -11.79
CA ALA A 70 -6.78 -11.92 -12.67
C ALA A 70 -7.10 -13.39 -12.96
N ARG A 71 -8.26 -13.84 -12.51
CA ARG A 71 -8.84 -15.11 -12.97
C ARG A 71 -9.45 -14.92 -14.35
#